data_AF-A0AAU7PKU3-F1
#
_entry.id   AF-A0AAU7PKU3-F1
#
_cell.length_a   1.000
_cell.length_b   1.000
_cell.length_c   1.000
_cell.angle_alpha   90.00
_cell.angle_beta   90.00
_cell.angle_gamma   90.00
#
_symmetry.space_group_name_H-M   'P 1'
#
loop_
_entity.id
_entity.type
_entity.pdbx_description
1 polymer ?
#
loop_
_entity_poly.entity_id
_entity_poly.type
_entity_poly.pdbx_seq_one_letter_code
_entity_poly.pdbx_strand_id
1 'polypeptide(L)'
;MDENEIIEYMKKGDTGNPFKYFNFDQKLTCYDFYEDFARQLVGYLQPECNPYNYKKVKEFNFKYCWNINVNASSIENEYDDSITLNEGAVIKIYSFFYKLINSVSLFQLDVEIPPYILIEINSSFHKKAHSPFYEKFVLSDNSILNNLAEYLSMFSIKYLIAHEVGHAFGGHSIYYNHIPRMIKESTGSQLYQCYLDLQTMETDADTFASTRIMEEAFLFYKSDKNKLHLANKVDILKMPIYAIHCLHYIFRDYRTWKDFNKEHPPAFVRESMSLGAAKATLDNHSILFSDEFYIGDIAKLDDCICTAYKTSNDRFQEYVKTFGKEAGKWAQMLSENYKNRVSYKIKSESRLPVEGLDY
;
A
#
# COMPACT_ATOMS: atom_id res chain seq x y z
N MET A 1 -24.70 25.49 5.74
CA MET A 1 -25.00 24.22 6.41
C MET A 1 -24.67 24.38 7.87
N ASP A 2 -25.64 24.15 8.75
CA ASP A 2 -25.34 23.99 10.18
C ASP A 2 -24.75 22.59 10.46
N GLU A 3 -24.23 22.36 11.67
CA GLU A 3 -23.56 21.11 12.03
C GLU A 3 -24.50 19.88 11.98
N ASN A 4 -25.78 20.05 12.30
CA ASN A 4 -26.75 18.95 12.27
C ASN A 4 -27.07 18.54 10.83
N GLU A 5 -27.18 19.52 9.95
CA GLU A 5 -27.39 19.32 8.52
C GLU A 5 -26.21 18.58 7.89
N ILE A 6 -24.95 18.93 8.26
CA ILE A 6 -23.74 18.20 7.83
C ILE A 6 -23.79 16.74 8.28
N ILE A 7 -24.13 16.49 9.54
CA ILE A 7 -24.23 15.13 10.08
C ILE A 7 -25.29 14.32 9.33
N GLU A 8 -26.41 14.92 8.96
CA GLU A 8 -27.46 14.25 8.18
C GLU A 8 -26.96 13.82 6.80
N TYR A 9 -26.26 14.70 6.09
CA TYR A 9 -25.67 14.38 4.78
C TYR A 9 -24.55 13.33 4.90
N MET A 10 -23.71 13.40 5.93
CA MET A 10 -22.69 12.39 6.16
C MET A 10 -23.31 11.00 6.46
N LYS A 11 -24.43 10.95 7.17
CA LYS A 11 -25.17 9.70 7.40
C LYS A 11 -25.76 9.12 6.11
N LYS A 12 -26.20 9.95 5.17
CA LYS A 12 -26.65 9.49 3.83
C LYS A 12 -25.50 8.87 3.03
N GLY A 13 -24.31 9.47 3.15
CA GLY A 13 -23.09 8.98 2.53
C GLY A 13 -22.44 7.77 3.23
N ASP A 14 -23.02 7.28 4.33
CA ASP A 14 -22.48 6.14 5.07
C ASP A 14 -22.59 4.84 4.26
N THR A 15 -21.48 4.14 4.13
CA THR A 15 -21.34 2.90 3.36
C THR A 15 -21.69 1.65 4.18
N GLY A 16 -21.67 1.76 5.51
CA GLY A 16 -21.78 0.62 6.42
C GLY A 16 -20.60 -0.35 6.37
N ASN A 17 -19.50 -0.02 5.68
CA ASN A 17 -18.32 -0.89 5.64
C ASN A 17 -17.65 -0.97 7.02
N PRO A 18 -17.06 -2.13 7.39
CA PRO A 18 -16.29 -2.25 8.64
C PRO A 18 -15.00 -1.42 8.62
N PHE A 19 -14.53 -1.04 7.43
CA PHE A 19 -13.36 -0.20 7.20
C PHE A 19 -13.72 1.23 6.78
N LYS A 20 -14.94 1.71 7.05
CA LYS A 20 -15.23 3.14 6.82
C LYS A 20 -14.45 4.01 7.81
N TYR A 21 -13.93 5.15 7.36
CA TYR A 21 -13.17 6.05 8.24
C TYR A 21 -14.09 6.82 9.18
N PHE A 22 -15.16 7.40 8.63
CA PHE A 22 -16.16 8.13 9.40
C PHE A 22 -17.19 7.17 9.99
N ASN A 23 -16.98 6.77 11.24
CA ASN A 23 -17.91 5.91 11.98
C ASN A 23 -18.75 6.69 12.99
N PHE A 24 -20.05 6.82 12.71
CA PHE A 24 -21.01 7.51 13.57
C PHE A 24 -21.62 6.64 14.66
N ASP A 25 -21.52 5.31 14.55
CA ASP A 25 -22.18 4.36 15.44
C ASP A 25 -21.21 3.76 16.49
N GLN A 26 -19.94 4.16 16.48
CA GLN A 26 -18.88 3.88 17.48
C GLN A 26 -18.62 2.41 17.87
N LYS A 27 -19.19 1.41 17.19
CA LYS A 27 -19.03 -0.01 17.58
C LYS A 27 -17.73 -0.68 17.13
N LEU A 28 -17.23 -0.35 15.92
CA LEU A 28 -16.01 -0.89 15.31
C LEU A 28 -15.39 0.17 14.40
N THR A 29 -14.14 0.54 14.63
CA THR A 29 -13.43 1.54 13.82
C THR A 29 -12.66 0.89 12.67
N CYS A 30 -12.30 1.66 11.65
CA CYS A 30 -11.39 1.16 10.61
C CYS A 30 -10.05 0.68 11.19
N TYR A 31 -9.61 1.22 12.33
CA TYR A 31 -8.41 0.77 13.03
C TYR A 31 -8.54 -0.69 13.51
N ASP A 32 -9.68 -1.05 14.08
CA ASP A 32 -9.96 -2.45 14.50
C ASP A 32 -9.93 -3.40 13.29
N PHE A 33 -10.53 -2.98 12.17
CA PHE A 33 -10.52 -3.77 10.93
C PHE A 33 -9.11 -4.05 10.39
N TYR A 34 -8.22 -3.05 10.43
CA TYR A 34 -6.86 -3.22 9.92
C TYR A 34 -5.97 -4.03 10.87
N GLU A 35 -6.19 -3.91 12.18
CA GLU A 35 -5.56 -4.79 13.16
C GLU A 35 -6.00 -6.25 12.94
N ASP A 36 -7.30 -6.49 12.77
CA ASP A 36 -7.84 -7.82 12.47
C ASP A 36 -7.27 -8.38 11.16
N PHE A 37 -7.14 -7.55 10.13
CA PHE A 37 -6.50 -7.94 8.88
C PHE A 37 -5.05 -8.38 9.10
N ALA A 38 -4.26 -7.63 9.85
CA ALA A 38 -2.86 -7.99 10.14
C ALA A 38 -2.77 -9.35 10.85
N ARG A 39 -3.63 -9.57 11.84
CA ARG A 39 -3.71 -10.85 12.59
C ARG A 39 -4.15 -12.01 11.69
N GLN A 40 -5.15 -11.80 10.84
CA GLN A 40 -5.62 -12.80 9.88
C GLN A 40 -4.55 -13.16 8.85
N LEU A 41 -3.82 -12.16 8.33
CA LEU A 41 -2.74 -12.37 7.38
C LEU A 41 -1.65 -13.24 8.00
N VAL A 42 -1.20 -12.94 9.23
CA VAL A 42 -0.24 -13.78 9.95
C VAL A 42 -0.78 -15.19 10.19
N GLY A 43 -2.04 -15.31 10.62
CA GLY A 43 -2.70 -16.61 10.81
C GLY A 43 -2.76 -17.46 9.53
N TYR A 44 -2.96 -16.84 8.36
CA TYR A 44 -2.94 -17.52 7.07
C TYR A 44 -1.54 -18.06 6.69
N LEU A 45 -0.48 -17.39 7.14
CA LEU A 45 0.90 -17.87 6.92
C LEU A 45 1.25 -19.09 7.77
N GLN A 46 0.38 -19.43 8.75
CA GLN A 46 0.48 -20.58 9.66
C GLN A 46 1.90 -20.82 10.19
N PRO A 47 2.51 -19.83 10.88
CA PRO A 47 3.90 -19.92 11.30
C PRO A 47 4.20 -21.15 12.17
N GLU A 48 3.22 -21.73 12.85
CA GLU A 48 3.40 -22.92 13.71
C GLU A 48 3.60 -24.22 12.92
N CYS A 49 3.03 -24.34 11.73
CA CYS A 49 3.11 -25.56 10.91
C CYS A 49 3.81 -25.34 9.57
N ASN A 50 4.25 -24.12 9.29
CA ASN A 50 5.02 -23.80 8.11
C ASN A 50 6.37 -24.54 8.12
N PRO A 51 6.62 -25.47 7.17
CA PRO A 51 7.83 -26.30 7.15
C PRO A 51 9.11 -25.49 6.90
N TYR A 52 8.98 -24.24 6.48
CA TYR A 52 10.08 -23.31 6.25
C TYR A 52 10.39 -22.45 7.49
N ASN A 53 9.53 -22.46 8.52
CA ASN A 53 9.77 -21.71 9.74
C ASN A 53 10.64 -22.52 10.73
N TYR A 54 11.94 -22.22 10.73
CA TYR A 54 12.89 -22.82 11.68
C TYR A 54 13.03 -22.02 12.98
N LYS A 55 12.29 -20.92 13.14
CA LYS A 55 12.32 -20.07 14.33
C LYS A 55 11.26 -20.49 15.35
N LYS A 56 11.49 -20.13 16.61
CA LYS A 56 10.45 -20.23 17.64
C LYS A 56 9.29 -19.33 17.25
N VAL A 57 8.07 -19.85 17.44
CA VAL A 57 6.83 -19.08 17.29
C VAL A 57 6.82 -17.97 18.34
N LYS A 58 6.55 -16.75 17.90
CA LYS A 58 6.51 -15.53 18.72
C LYS A 58 5.08 -14.99 18.76
N GLU A 59 4.79 -14.20 19.78
CA GLU A 59 3.53 -13.46 19.83
C GLU A 59 3.49 -12.39 18.73
N PHE A 60 2.35 -12.23 18.06
CA PHE A 60 2.17 -11.18 17.07
C PHE A 60 1.45 -9.97 17.67
N ASN A 61 2.10 -8.82 17.59
CA ASN A 61 1.61 -7.55 18.09
C ASN A 61 1.41 -6.56 16.95
N PHE A 62 0.23 -5.94 16.89
CA PHE A 62 -0.07 -4.84 15.98
C PHE A 62 -0.40 -3.59 16.78
N LYS A 63 0.18 -2.45 16.40
CA LYS A 63 0.04 -1.19 17.14
C LYS A 63 -0.09 -0.01 16.20
N TYR A 64 -0.82 1.02 16.65
CA TYR A 64 -0.81 2.32 16.02
C TYR A 64 0.15 3.25 16.75
N CYS A 65 0.91 4.05 15.99
CA CYS A 65 1.70 5.13 16.57
C CYS A 65 1.26 6.49 16.02
N TRP A 66 1.31 7.49 16.89
CA TRP A 66 0.97 8.86 16.48
C TRP A 66 2.12 9.47 15.72
N ASN A 67 2.00 9.49 14.39
CA ASN A 67 2.92 10.15 13.50
C ASN A 67 2.18 10.56 12.23
N ILE A 68 2.44 11.78 11.74
CA ILE A 68 1.81 12.36 10.56
C ILE A 68 2.31 11.74 9.25
N ASN A 69 3.48 11.12 9.24
CA ASN A 69 4.07 10.56 8.02
C ASN A 69 3.30 9.31 7.60
N VAL A 70 3.12 9.14 6.29
CA VAL A 70 2.61 7.88 5.74
C VAL A 70 3.76 6.89 5.81
N ASN A 71 3.77 6.05 6.84
CA ASN A 71 4.79 5.04 7.07
C ASN A 71 4.27 3.93 7.97
N ALA A 72 4.95 2.79 7.93
CA ALA A 72 4.79 1.69 8.86
C ALA A 72 6.19 1.18 9.25
N SER A 73 6.26 0.27 10.22
CA SER A 73 7.50 -0.41 10.56
C SER A 73 7.23 -1.76 11.20
N SER A 74 8.21 -2.64 11.11
CA SER A 74 8.22 -3.96 11.72
C SER A 74 9.46 -4.11 12.60
N ILE A 75 9.30 -4.78 13.74
CA ILE A 75 10.38 -5.09 14.67
C ILE A 75 10.22 -6.53 15.13
N GLU A 76 11.28 -7.33 14.94
CA GLU A 76 11.41 -8.67 15.50
C GLU A 76 12.14 -8.58 16.86
N ASN A 77 11.46 -8.88 17.97
CA ASN A 77 12.04 -8.98 19.30
C ASN A 77 12.26 -10.44 19.71
N GLU A 78 12.76 -10.68 20.93
CA GLU A 78 12.98 -12.03 21.46
C GLU A 78 11.67 -12.82 21.60
N TYR A 79 10.60 -12.18 22.09
CA TYR A 79 9.34 -12.83 22.45
C TYR A 79 8.17 -12.50 21.51
N ASP A 80 8.25 -11.37 20.81
CA ASP A 80 7.17 -10.89 19.94
C ASP A 80 7.69 -10.32 18.61
N ASP A 81 6.84 -10.39 17.58
CA ASP A 81 6.99 -9.59 16.37
C ASP A 81 5.95 -8.48 16.40
N SER A 82 6.41 -7.24 16.30
CA SER A 82 5.58 -6.05 16.39
C SER A 82 5.53 -5.34 15.04
N ILE A 83 4.32 -5.10 14.51
CA ILE A 83 4.07 -4.18 13.39
C ILE A 83 3.45 -2.90 13.93
N THR A 84 3.97 -1.77 13.49
CA THR A 84 3.47 -0.44 13.85
C THR A 84 3.03 0.31 12.60
N LEU A 85 1.79 0.80 12.58
CA LEU A 85 1.27 1.67 11.53
C LEU A 85 1.11 3.10 12.07
N ASN A 86 1.60 4.08 11.33
CA ASN A 86 1.37 5.48 11.68
C ASN A 86 -0.11 5.84 11.49
N GLU A 87 -0.73 6.48 12.50
CA GLU A 87 -2.11 6.98 12.37
C GLU A 87 -2.25 7.97 11.19
N GLY A 88 -1.20 8.77 10.91
CA GLY A 88 -1.17 9.67 9.76
C GLY A 88 -1.19 8.96 8.41
N ALA A 89 -0.75 7.69 8.32
CA ALA A 89 -0.90 6.89 7.10
C ALA A 89 -2.37 6.64 6.80
N VAL A 90 -3.14 6.21 7.81
CA VAL A 90 -4.59 5.99 7.70
C VAL A 90 -5.27 7.28 7.29
N ILE A 91 -5.06 8.36 8.04
CA ILE A 91 -5.73 9.65 7.82
C ILE A 91 -5.49 10.18 6.40
N LYS A 92 -4.22 10.21 5.96
CA LYS A 92 -3.85 10.77 4.65
C LYS A 92 -4.30 9.91 3.49
N ILE A 93 -4.30 8.58 3.65
CA ILE A 93 -4.77 7.67 2.59
C ILE A 93 -6.29 7.82 2.41
N TYR A 94 -7.07 7.88 3.49
CA TYR A 94 -8.50 8.13 3.37
C TYR A 94 -8.80 9.52 2.82
N SER A 95 -8.15 10.58 3.34
CA SER A 95 -8.35 11.92 2.81
C SER A 95 -8.03 11.99 1.32
N PHE A 96 -6.98 11.26 0.89
CA PHE A 96 -6.58 11.18 -0.49
C PHE A 96 -7.66 10.58 -1.39
N PHE A 97 -8.11 9.36 -1.08
CA PHE A 97 -9.06 8.66 -1.94
C PHE A 97 -10.47 9.26 -1.90
N TYR A 98 -10.92 9.75 -0.75
CA TYR A 98 -12.20 10.46 -0.69
C TYR A 98 -12.18 11.67 -1.61
N LYS A 99 -11.11 12.49 -1.56
CA LYS A 99 -10.99 13.63 -2.46
C LYS A 99 -10.89 13.23 -3.92
N LEU A 100 -10.09 12.21 -4.24
CA LEU A 100 -9.94 11.73 -5.61
C LEU A 100 -11.29 11.29 -6.19
N ILE A 101 -11.96 10.32 -5.56
CA ILE A 101 -13.18 9.71 -6.10
C ILE A 101 -14.35 10.68 -6.12
N ASN A 102 -14.48 11.56 -5.13
CA ASN A 102 -15.56 12.55 -5.13
C ASN A 102 -15.31 13.74 -6.08
N SER A 103 -14.11 13.86 -6.67
CA SER A 103 -13.79 14.94 -7.63
C SER A 103 -13.77 14.49 -9.08
N VAL A 104 -13.54 13.20 -9.35
CA VAL A 104 -13.38 12.67 -10.70
C VAL A 104 -14.00 11.28 -10.84
N SER A 105 -14.47 10.96 -12.05
CA SER A 105 -14.98 9.63 -12.37
C SER A 105 -13.85 8.70 -12.82
N LEU A 106 -13.44 7.81 -11.92
CA LEU A 106 -12.37 6.84 -12.17
C LEU A 106 -12.90 5.52 -12.77
N PHE A 107 -14.10 5.11 -12.36
CA PHE A 107 -14.74 3.86 -12.75
C PHE A 107 -16.04 4.12 -13.50
N GLN A 108 -16.35 3.25 -14.45
CA GLN A 108 -17.67 3.23 -15.06
C GLN A 108 -18.63 2.47 -14.14
N LEU A 109 -19.78 3.07 -13.84
CA LEU A 109 -20.78 2.49 -12.95
C LEU A 109 -21.97 1.92 -13.74
N ASP A 110 -22.60 0.87 -13.21
CA ASP A 110 -23.82 0.28 -13.77
C ASP A 110 -25.10 1.04 -13.38
N VAL A 111 -24.95 2.04 -12.52
CA VAL A 111 -26.02 2.93 -12.06
C VAL A 111 -25.71 4.38 -12.40
N GLU A 112 -26.76 5.15 -12.65
CA GLU A 112 -26.65 6.61 -12.73
C GLU A 112 -26.45 7.19 -11.34
N ILE A 113 -25.47 8.08 -11.21
CA ILE A 113 -25.23 8.81 -9.97
C ILE A 113 -26.14 10.04 -9.95
N PRO A 114 -27.15 10.10 -9.05
CA PRO A 114 -27.98 11.29 -8.93
C PRO A 114 -27.13 12.48 -8.45
N PRO A 115 -27.61 13.73 -8.64
CA PRO A 115 -26.99 14.89 -8.04
C PRO A 115 -26.74 14.68 -6.55
N TYR A 116 -25.52 14.98 -6.12
CA TYR A 116 -25.05 14.77 -4.75
C TYR A 116 -24.40 16.05 -4.22
N ILE A 117 -24.26 16.12 -2.91
CA ILE A 117 -23.63 17.24 -2.21
C ILE A 117 -22.24 16.82 -1.76
N LEU A 118 -21.25 17.65 -2.10
CA LEU A 118 -19.90 17.53 -1.57
C LEU A 118 -19.84 18.11 -0.16
N ILE A 119 -19.23 17.35 0.75
CA ILE A 119 -19.04 17.69 2.15
C ILE A 119 -17.54 17.87 2.39
N GLU A 120 -17.13 19.10 2.67
CA GLU A 120 -15.74 19.40 2.99
C GLU A 120 -15.56 19.51 4.50
N ILE A 121 -14.64 18.71 5.05
CA ILE A 121 -14.38 18.65 6.49
C ILE A 121 -12.92 18.98 6.73
N ASN A 122 -12.68 20.04 7.49
CA ASN A 122 -11.35 20.39 7.98
C ASN A 122 -11.19 19.78 9.38
N SER A 123 -10.47 18.67 9.48
CA SER A 123 -10.28 17.96 10.75
C SER A 123 -8.97 18.38 11.41
N SER A 124 -9.02 18.64 12.72
CA SER A 124 -7.85 18.83 13.56
C SER A 124 -7.69 17.65 14.52
N PHE A 125 -6.53 17.01 14.44
CA PHE A 125 -6.20 15.82 15.22
C PHE A 125 -5.22 16.21 16.33
N HIS A 126 -5.61 15.96 17.58
CA HIS A 126 -4.85 16.36 18.77
C HIS A 126 -4.48 15.13 19.62
N LYS A 127 -3.20 15.01 19.97
CA LYS A 127 -2.72 14.09 21.00
C LYS A 127 -1.89 14.87 22.01
N LYS A 128 -2.12 14.63 23.31
CA LYS A 128 -1.70 15.48 24.46
C LYS A 128 -0.19 15.83 24.51
N ALA A 129 0.66 15.16 23.73
CA ALA A 129 2.11 15.36 23.68
C ALA A 129 2.66 15.68 22.27
N HIS A 130 1.80 15.91 21.27
CA HIS A 130 2.21 16.12 19.88
C HIS A 130 1.56 17.35 19.27
N SER A 131 2.25 17.95 18.29
CA SER A 131 1.68 19.04 17.50
C SER A 131 0.38 18.61 16.83
N PRO A 132 -0.63 19.49 16.77
CA PRO A 132 -1.86 19.21 16.06
C PRO A 132 -1.58 18.98 14.59
N PHE A 133 -2.30 18.03 14.01
CA PHE A 133 -2.28 17.75 12.58
C PHE A 133 -3.62 18.16 11.97
N TYR A 134 -3.58 18.75 10.78
CA TYR A 134 -4.76 19.19 10.05
C TYR A 134 -4.84 18.47 8.73
N GLU A 135 -6.00 17.91 8.43
CA GLU A 135 -6.27 17.23 7.17
C GLU A 135 -7.65 17.62 6.65
N LYS A 136 -7.78 17.74 5.32
CA LYS A 136 -9.05 18.06 4.67
C LYS A 136 -9.63 16.82 4.02
N PHE A 137 -10.82 16.43 4.44
CA PHE A 137 -11.61 15.40 3.78
C PHE A 137 -12.63 16.03 2.84
N VAL A 138 -12.86 15.38 1.69
CA VAL A 138 -13.87 15.77 0.72
C VAL A 138 -14.71 14.52 0.43
N LEU A 139 -15.88 14.44 1.07
CA LEU A 139 -16.82 13.34 0.96
C LEU A 139 -18.02 13.76 0.10
N SER A 140 -18.89 12.81 -0.22
CA SER A 140 -20.26 13.15 -0.67
C SER A 140 -21.32 12.54 0.24
N ASP A 141 -22.55 12.99 0.11
CA ASP A 141 -23.73 12.30 0.66
C ASP A 141 -24.14 11.08 -0.19
N ASN A 142 -23.36 10.73 -1.22
CA ASN A 142 -23.55 9.55 -2.04
C ASN A 142 -22.66 8.39 -1.56
N SER A 143 -23.30 7.35 -1.01
CA SER A 143 -22.59 6.19 -0.46
C SER A 143 -21.82 5.38 -1.51
N ILE A 144 -22.19 5.41 -2.80
CA ILE A 144 -21.47 4.67 -3.86
C ILE A 144 -20.09 5.27 -4.08
N LEU A 145 -19.98 6.59 -4.16
CA LEU A 145 -18.70 7.27 -4.33
C LEU A 145 -17.80 7.09 -3.11
N ASN A 146 -18.36 7.23 -1.91
CA ASN A 146 -17.62 6.98 -0.68
C ASN A 146 -17.18 5.52 -0.56
N ASN A 147 -18.00 4.57 -1.00
CA ASN A 147 -17.66 3.15 -1.00
C ASN A 147 -16.45 2.86 -1.90
N LEU A 148 -16.41 3.41 -3.11
CA LEU A 148 -15.25 3.27 -4.01
C LEU A 148 -13.97 3.86 -3.39
N ALA A 149 -14.08 5.04 -2.76
CA ALA A 149 -12.95 5.66 -2.05
C ALA A 149 -12.44 4.76 -0.91
N GLU A 150 -13.34 4.24 -0.10
CA GLU A 150 -13.00 3.39 1.06
C GLU A 150 -12.33 2.08 0.65
N TYR A 151 -12.76 1.44 -0.44
CA TYR A 151 -12.11 0.22 -0.93
C TYR A 151 -10.69 0.51 -1.47
N LEU A 152 -10.48 1.64 -2.15
CA LEU A 152 -9.13 2.04 -2.57
C LEU A 152 -8.23 2.32 -1.35
N SER A 153 -8.75 3.06 -0.35
CA SER A 153 -8.04 3.26 0.92
C SER A 153 -7.71 1.95 1.61
N MET A 154 -8.66 1.02 1.65
CA MET A 154 -8.49 -0.31 2.24
C MET A 154 -7.35 -1.06 1.58
N PHE A 155 -7.31 -1.15 0.25
CA PHE A 155 -6.22 -1.84 -0.44
C PHE A 155 -4.86 -1.16 -0.20
N SER A 156 -4.77 0.17 -0.18
CA SER A 156 -3.51 0.87 0.10
C SER A 156 -3.01 0.66 1.53
N ILE A 157 -3.90 0.65 2.54
CA ILE A 157 -3.50 0.41 3.92
C ILE A 157 -3.13 -1.07 4.13
N LYS A 158 -3.90 -1.99 3.54
CA LYS A 158 -3.56 -3.42 3.54
C LYS A 158 -2.22 -3.71 2.88
N TYR A 159 -1.88 -2.99 1.81
CA TYR A 159 -0.56 -3.05 1.18
C TYR A 159 0.55 -2.70 2.19
N LEU A 160 0.43 -1.58 2.92
CA LEU A 160 1.43 -1.19 3.92
C LEU A 160 1.58 -2.23 5.03
N ILE A 161 0.46 -2.75 5.53
CA ILE A 161 0.48 -3.79 6.55
C ILE A 161 1.14 -5.06 6.02
N ALA A 162 0.77 -5.50 4.81
CA ALA A 162 1.33 -6.69 4.20
C ALA A 162 2.83 -6.53 3.90
N HIS A 163 3.28 -5.33 3.53
CA HIS A 163 4.69 -5.00 3.35
C HIS A 163 5.47 -5.23 4.65
N GLU A 164 4.98 -4.72 5.79
CA GLU A 164 5.63 -4.94 7.08
C GLU A 164 5.57 -6.40 7.55
N VAL A 165 4.49 -7.12 7.25
CA VAL A 165 4.44 -8.57 7.47
C VAL A 165 5.49 -9.27 6.61
N GLY A 166 5.70 -8.82 5.37
CA GLY A 166 6.75 -9.30 4.49
C GLY A 166 8.14 -9.15 5.10
N HIS A 167 8.45 -7.99 5.68
CA HIS A 167 9.71 -7.78 6.42
C HIS A 167 9.86 -8.69 7.64
N ALA A 168 8.83 -8.76 8.48
CA ALA A 168 8.87 -9.53 9.73
C ALA A 168 8.97 -11.06 9.50
N PHE A 169 8.28 -11.57 8.47
CA PHE A 169 8.18 -13.02 8.22
C PHE A 169 9.09 -13.51 7.07
N GLY A 170 9.51 -12.63 6.16
CA GLY A 170 10.46 -12.93 5.08
C GLY A 170 11.92 -13.03 5.54
N GLY A 171 12.19 -12.84 6.83
CA GLY A 171 13.55 -12.94 7.39
C GLY A 171 14.39 -11.68 7.19
N HIS A 172 13.77 -10.54 6.90
CA HIS A 172 14.49 -9.29 6.66
C HIS A 172 14.99 -8.67 7.97
N SER A 173 14.23 -8.76 9.06
CA SER A 173 14.45 -7.98 10.28
C SER A 173 15.85 -8.08 10.87
N ILE A 174 16.45 -9.27 10.96
CA ILE A 174 17.83 -9.42 11.48
C ILE A 174 18.84 -8.79 10.53
N TYR A 175 18.75 -9.11 9.24
CA TYR A 175 19.72 -8.62 8.27
C TYR A 175 19.63 -7.10 8.12
N TYR A 176 18.40 -6.59 8.06
CA TYR A 176 18.07 -5.18 8.06
C TYR A 176 18.66 -4.44 9.29
N ASN A 177 18.56 -5.00 10.50
CA ASN A 177 19.18 -4.41 11.70
C ASN A 177 20.72 -4.35 11.64
N HIS A 178 21.37 -5.27 10.91
CA HIS A 178 22.82 -5.29 10.76
C HIS A 178 23.35 -4.31 9.72
N ILE A 179 22.59 -4.02 8.66
CA ILE A 179 23.06 -3.19 7.55
C ILE A 179 23.41 -1.75 7.96
N PRO A 180 22.66 -1.02 8.79
CA PRO A 180 23.01 0.33 9.21
C PRO A 180 24.39 0.44 9.87
N ARG A 181 24.80 -0.59 10.62
CA ARG A 181 26.17 -0.67 11.16
C ARG A 181 27.18 -0.89 10.04
N MET A 182 26.91 -1.83 9.13
CA MET A 182 27.78 -2.09 7.99
C MET A 182 27.96 -0.85 7.11
N ILE A 183 26.90 -0.08 6.86
CA ILE A 183 26.95 1.17 6.08
C ILE A 183 27.91 2.18 6.71
N LYS A 184 27.88 2.35 8.04
CA LYS A 184 28.79 3.27 8.74
C LYS A 184 30.26 2.85 8.65
N GLU A 185 30.51 1.56 8.52
CA GLU A 185 31.86 0.96 8.50
C GLU A 185 32.37 0.69 7.07
N SER A 186 31.51 0.78 6.05
CA SER A 186 31.82 0.41 4.67
C SER A 186 32.15 1.62 3.80
N THR A 187 32.97 1.39 2.77
CA THR A 187 33.25 2.36 1.71
C THR A 187 33.23 1.68 0.34
N GLY A 188 33.14 2.46 -0.73
CA GLY A 188 33.23 1.95 -2.11
C GLY A 188 32.20 0.86 -2.44
N SER A 189 32.66 -0.25 -3.00
CA SER A 189 31.79 -1.35 -3.46
C SER A 189 31.01 -2.04 -2.33
N GLN A 190 31.58 -2.09 -1.12
CA GLN A 190 30.90 -2.70 0.02
C GLN A 190 29.71 -1.85 0.48
N LEU A 191 29.87 -0.52 0.48
CA LEU A 191 28.81 0.42 0.81
C LEU A 191 27.66 0.31 -0.21
N TYR A 192 28.02 0.29 -1.51
CA TYR A 192 27.07 0.08 -2.60
C TYR A 192 26.29 -1.22 -2.41
N GLN A 193 26.96 -2.33 -2.13
CA GLN A 193 26.30 -3.61 -1.92
C GLN A 193 25.34 -3.59 -0.72
N CYS A 194 25.68 -2.86 0.36
CA CYS A 194 24.79 -2.75 1.52
C CYS A 194 23.48 -2.04 1.17
N TYR A 195 23.53 -0.95 0.39
CA TYR A 195 22.33 -0.26 -0.08
C TYR A 195 21.54 -1.11 -1.09
N LEU A 196 22.23 -1.80 -2.00
CA LEU A 196 21.56 -2.70 -2.94
C LEU A 196 20.81 -3.81 -2.20
N ASP A 197 21.40 -4.37 -1.14
CA ASP A 197 20.78 -5.38 -0.30
C ASP A 197 19.53 -4.84 0.43
N LEU A 198 19.58 -3.62 0.98
CA LEU A 198 18.39 -2.97 1.57
C LEU A 198 17.28 -2.78 0.55
N GLN A 199 17.61 -2.17 -0.60
CA GLN A 199 16.63 -1.88 -1.64
C GLN A 199 16.00 -3.16 -2.20
N THR A 200 16.76 -4.25 -2.24
CA THR A 200 16.28 -5.57 -2.66
C THR A 200 15.29 -6.14 -1.65
N MET A 201 15.54 -6.01 -0.34
CA MET A 201 14.59 -6.44 0.71
C MET A 201 13.31 -5.61 0.70
N GLU A 202 13.40 -4.29 0.52
CA GLU A 202 12.22 -3.43 0.36
C GLU A 202 11.35 -3.86 -0.83
N THR A 203 12.00 -4.22 -1.93
CA THR A 203 11.33 -4.67 -3.15
C THR A 203 10.70 -6.06 -2.99
N ASP A 204 11.34 -6.96 -2.24
CA ASP A 204 10.79 -8.27 -1.90
C ASP A 204 9.53 -8.11 -1.01
N ALA A 205 9.58 -7.25 0.01
CA ALA A 205 8.43 -6.92 0.85
C ALA A 205 7.28 -6.27 0.04
N ASP A 206 7.59 -5.37 -0.90
CA ASP A 206 6.63 -4.78 -1.84
C ASP A 206 5.98 -5.83 -2.76
N THR A 207 6.76 -6.83 -3.20
CA THR A 207 6.29 -7.94 -4.05
C THR A 207 5.35 -8.86 -3.27
N PHE A 208 5.70 -9.19 -2.03
CA PHE A 208 4.83 -9.93 -1.11
C PHE A 208 3.51 -9.18 -0.88
N ALA A 209 3.58 -7.89 -0.56
CA ALA A 209 2.41 -7.05 -0.32
C ALA A 209 1.48 -7.01 -1.52
N SER A 210 2.04 -6.76 -2.72
CA SER A 210 1.30 -6.74 -3.99
C SER A 210 0.56 -8.05 -4.22
N THR A 211 1.26 -9.18 -4.05
CA THR A 211 0.68 -10.51 -4.22
C THR A 211 -0.49 -10.74 -3.25
N ARG A 212 -0.34 -10.39 -1.98
CA ARG A 212 -1.39 -10.58 -0.96
C ARG A 212 -2.65 -9.78 -1.26
N ILE A 213 -2.54 -8.50 -1.61
CA ILE A 213 -3.73 -7.70 -1.90
C ILE A 213 -4.40 -8.10 -3.22
N MET A 214 -3.64 -8.60 -4.20
CA MET A 214 -4.20 -9.12 -5.44
C MET A 214 -4.96 -10.43 -5.23
N GLU A 215 -4.43 -11.35 -4.41
CA GLU A 215 -5.14 -12.57 -4.02
C GLU A 215 -6.47 -12.24 -3.32
N GLU A 216 -6.47 -11.27 -2.41
CA GLU A 216 -7.71 -10.83 -1.75
C GLU A 216 -8.71 -10.22 -2.75
N ALA A 217 -8.24 -9.36 -3.64
CA ALA A 217 -9.08 -8.77 -4.68
C ALA A 217 -9.64 -9.84 -5.63
N PHE A 218 -8.89 -10.90 -5.91
CA PHE A 218 -9.34 -12.03 -6.71
C PHE A 218 -10.43 -12.85 -6.01
N LEU A 219 -10.30 -13.10 -4.70
CA LEU A 219 -11.35 -13.73 -3.90
C LEU A 219 -12.62 -12.87 -3.89
N PHE A 220 -12.47 -11.55 -3.75
CA PHE A 220 -13.59 -10.61 -3.80
C PHE A 220 -14.23 -10.56 -5.19
N TYR A 221 -13.44 -10.54 -6.26
CA TYR A 221 -13.89 -10.68 -7.64
C TYR A 221 -14.65 -11.99 -7.85
N LYS A 222 -14.22 -13.12 -7.28
CA LYS A 222 -14.97 -14.38 -7.37
C LYS A 222 -16.28 -14.36 -6.59
N SER A 223 -16.42 -13.51 -5.59
CA SER A 223 -17.67 -13.38 -4.85
C SER A 223 -18.76 -12.71 -5.70
N ASP A 224 -20.02 -13.06 -5.47
CA ASP A 224 -21.19 -12.40 -6.08
C ASP A 224 -21.68 -11.19 -5.26
N LYS A 225 -20.90 -10.77 -4.26
CA LYS A 225 -21.24 -9.65 -3.37
C LYS A 225 -20.62 -8.36 -3.86
N ASN A 226 -21.02 -7.87 -5.03
CA ASN A 226 -20.52 -6.58 -5.51
C ASN A 226 -21.38 -5.42 -4.96
N LYS A 227 -20.87 -4.73 -3.94
CA LYS A 227 -21.47 -3.47 -3.44
C LYS A 227 -20.97 -2.22 -4.17
N LEU A 228 -20.08 -2.36 -5.16
CA LEU A 228 -19.37 -1.24 -5.78
C LEU A 228 -20.08 -0.65 -7.01
N HIS A 229 -21.17 -1.27 -7.48
CA HIS A 229 -21.93 -0.77 -8.64
C HIS A 229 -21.06 -0.54 -9.89
N LEU A 230 -20.04 -1.39 -10.09
CA LEU A 230 -19.13 -1.30 -11.23
C LEU A 230 -19.80 -1.91 -12.47
N ALA A 231 -19.76 -1.18 -13.58
CA ALA A 231 -20.29 -1.64 -14.88
C ALA A 231 -19.62 -2.93 -15.36
N ASN A 232 -18.31 -3.08 -15.06
CA ASN A 232 -17.56 -4.29 -15.36
C ASN A 232 -17.01 -4.90 -14.07
N LYS A 233 -17.36 -6.16 -13.80
CA LYS A 233 -16.88 -6.91 -12.63
C LYS A 233 -15.35 -6.99 -12.58
N VAL A 234 -14.67 -6.99 -13.74
CA VAL A 234 -13.21 -6.99 -13.83
C VAL A 234 -12.58 -5.74 -13.20
N ASP A 235 -13.32 -4.63 -13.11
CA ASP A 235 -12.81 -3.39 -12.50
C ASP A 235 -12.52 -3.55 -10.99
N ILE A 236 -13.07 -4.58 -10.33
CA ILE A 236 -12.68 -4.97 -8.96
C ILE A 236 -11.17 -5.23 -8.87
N LEU A 237 -10.60 -5.88 -9.89
CA LEU A 237 -9.18 -6.24 -9.93
C LEU A 237 -8.29 -5.03 -10.27
N LYS A 238 -8.88 -3.95 -10.79
CA LYS A 238 -8.17 -2.67 -11.01
C LYS A 238 -7.98 -1.89 -9.72
N MET A 239 -8.87 -2.05 -8.73
CA MET A 239 -8.80 -1.32 -7.47
C MET A 239 -7.48 -1.47 -6.73
N PRO A 240 -6.95 -2.70 -6.46
CA PRO A 240 -5.64 -2.84 -5.81
C PRO A 240 -4.50 -2.26 -6.66
N ILE A 241 -4.58 -2.34 -8.00
CA ILE A 241 -3.58 -1.78 -8.93
C ILE A 241 -3.54 -0.26 -8.80
N TYR A 242 -4.70 0.39 -8.81
CA TYR A 242 -4.82 1.84 -8.59
C TYR A 242 -4.38 2.23 -7.18
N ALA A 243 -4.71 1.42 -6.17
CA ALA A 243 -4.29 1.63 -4.79
C ALA A 243 -2.76 1.60 -4.62
N ILE A 244 -2.06 0.65 -5.28
CA ILE A 244 -0.59 0.59 -5.31
C ILE A 244 -0.03 1.86 -5.98
N HIS A 245 -0.53 2.22 -7.16
CA HIS A 245 -0.07 3.38 -7.90
C HIS A 245 -0.24 4.69 -7.09
N CYS A 246 -1.43 4.92 -6.54
CA CYS A 246 -1.72 6.11 -5.73
C CYS A 246 -0.88 6.16 -4.45
N LEU A 247 -0.61 5.01 -3.82
CA LEU A 247 0.27 4.97 -2.65
C LEU A 247 1.70 5.37 -3.02
N HIS A 248 2.23 4.85 -4.13
CA HIS A 248 3.52 5.28 -4.65
C HIS A 248 3.52 6.74 -5.06
N TYR A 249 2.42 7.27 -5.63
CA TYR A 249 2.25 8.69 -5.90
C TYR A 249 2.42 9.54 -4.64
N ILE A 250 1.82 9.13 -3.51
CA ILE A 250 1.97 9.80 -2.21
C ILE A 250 3.44 9.78 -1.74
N PHE A 251 4.18 8.72 -2.03
CA PHE A 251 5.59 8.56 -1.67
C PHE A 251 6.58 9.18 -2.65
N ARG A 252 6.16 9.65 -3.82
CA ARG A 252 7.06 10.12 -4.88
C ARG A 252 7.94 11.29 -4.39
N ASP A 253 9.24 11.05 -4.35
CA ASP A 253 10.26 12.09 -4.25
C ASP A 253 11.02 12.24 -5.58
N TYR A 254 10.62 13.24 -6.36
CA TYR A 254 11.19 13.55 -7.67
C TYR A 254 12.67 13.99 -7.63
N ARG A 255 13.23 14.32 -6.46
CA ARG A 255 14.56 14.95 -6.37
C ARG A 255 15.68 13.96 -6.12
N THR A 256 15.36 12.74 -5.69
CA THR A 256 16.35 11.84 -5.11
C THR A 256 16.46 10.50 -5.82
N TRP A 257 15.92 10.39 -7.04
CA TRP A 257 16.01 9.16 -7.84
C TRP A 257 17.44 8.77 -8.26
N LYS A 258 18.39 9.71 -8.22
CA LYS A 258 19.83 9.44 -8.43
C LYS A 258 20.54 8.98 -7.15
N ASP A 259 19.88 9.08 -6.00
CA ASP A 259 20.50 8.77 -4.72
C ASP A 259 20.41 7.27 -4.45
N PHE A 260 21.50 6.59 -4.80
CA PHE A 260 21.65 5.16 -4.52
C PHE A 260 21.81 4.87 -3.02
N ASN A 261 22.23 5.86 -2.22
CA ASN A 261 22.56 5.67 -0.80
C ASN A 261 21.31 5.83 0.08
N LYS A 262 20.23 5.19 -0.35
CA LYS A 262 18.95 5.15 0.34
C LYS A 262 18.51 3.72 0.51
N GLU A 263 17.76 3.50 1.57
CA GLU A 263 17.11 2.24 1.89
C GLU A 263 16.14 1.79 0.81
N HIS A 264 15.34 2.71 0.29
CA HIS A 264 14.35 2.44 -0.75
C HIS A 264 14.92 2.74 -2.14
N PRO A 265 14.63 1.89 -3.14
CA PRO A 265 14.91 2.26 -4.52
C PRO A 265 14.01 3.43 -4.96
N PRO A 266 14.32 4.09 -6.09
CA PRO A 266 13.49 5.18 -6.60
C PRO A 266 12.02 4.75 -6.74
N ALA A 267 11.09 5.64 -6.37
CA ALA A 267 9.66 5.32 -6.26
C ALA A 267 9.07 4.68 -7.52
N PHE A 268 9.51 5.11 -8.71
CA PHE A 268 9.06 4.51 -9.98
C PHE A 268 9.53 3.06 -10.18
N VAL A 269 10.71 2.69 -9.67
CA VAL A 269 11.19 1.30 -9.71
C VAL A 269 10.33 0.44 -8.80
N ARG A 270 10.12 0.89 -7.55
CA ARG A 270 9.25 0.20 -6.58
C ARG A 270 7.87 -0.03 -7.15
N GLU A 271 7.25 1.04 -7.63
CA GLU A 271 5.93 1.00 -8.27
C GLU A 271 5.89 0.00 -9.43
N SER A 272 6.86 0.06 -10.34
CA SER A 272 6.91 -0.84 -11.50
C SER A 272 7.04 -2.31 -11.09
N MET A 273 7.83 -2.60 -10.05
CA MET A 273 8.02 -3.97 -9.56
C MET A 273 6.77 -4.48 -8.81
N SER A 274 6.13 -3.64 -8.00
CA SER A 274 4.84 -3.96 -7.35
C SER A 274 3.75 -4.25 -8.38
N LEU A 275 3.65 -3.43 -9.44
CA LEU A 275 2.71 -3.65 -10.54
C LEU A 275 3.04 -4.91 -11.35
N GLY A 276 4.32 -5.21 -11.56
CA GLY A 276 4.78 -6.46 -12.16
C GLY A 276 4.38 -7.69 -11.34
N ALA A 277 4.53 -7.63 -10.02
CA ALA A 277 4.08 -8.68 -9.10
C ALA A 277 2.55 -8.86 -9.13
N ALA A 278 1.81 -7.74 -9.18
CA ALA A 278 0.36 -7.77 -9.31
C ALA A 278 -0.09 -8.43 -10.63
N LYS A 279 0.58 -8.12 -11.75
CA LYS A 279 0.35 -8.75 -13.06
C LYS A 279 0.62 -10.25 -12.99
N ALA A 280 1.78 -10.67 -12.49
CA ALA A 280 2.14 -12.08 -12.36
C ALA A 280 1.13 -12.87 -11.50
N THR A 281 0.63 -12.26 -10.43
CA THR A 281 -0.41 -12.87 -9.58
C THR A 281 -1.71 -13.12 -10.36
N LEU A 282 -2.16 -12.17 -11.18
CA LEU A 282 -3.35 -12.35 -12.01
C LEU A 282 -3.14 -13.36 -13.13
N ASP A 283 -1.95 -13.37 -13.75
CA ASP A 283 -1.57 -14.34 -14.77
C ASP A 283 -1.64 -15.78 -14.22
N ASN A 284 -1.23 -15.99 -12.97
CA ASN A 284 -1.36 -17.28 -12.27
C ASN A 284 -2.82 -17.73 -12.09
N HIS A 285 -3.76 -16.79 -12.07
CA HIS A 285 -5.20 -17.05 -12.06
C HIS A 285 -5.84 -17.03 -13.45
N SER A 286 -5.02 -17.03 -14.52
CA SER A 286 -5.46 -16.94 -15.92
C SER A 286 -6.26 -15.67 -16.25
N ILE A 287 -6.03 -14.58 -15.51
CA ILE A 287 -6.60 -13.27 -15.79
C ILE A 287 -5.52 -12.39 -16.42
N LEU A 288 -5.66 -12.13 -17.71
CA LEU A 288 -4.69 -11.33 -18.45
C LEU A 288 -5.20 -9.90 -18.62
N PHE A 289 -4.48 -8.94 -18.06
CA PHE A 289 -4.60 -7.54 -18.44
C PHE A 289 -3.63 -7.21 -19.57
N SER A 290 -4.08 -6.44 -20.55
CA SER A 290 -3.21 -5.97 -21.64
C SER A 290 -2.17 -4.98 -21.10
N ASP A 291 -1.05 -4.85 -21.79
CA ASP A 291 -0.08 -3.78 -21.47
C ASP A 291 -0.70 -2.38 -21.67
N GLU A 292 -1.70 -2.26 -22.55
CA GLU A 292 -2.51 -1.05 -22.72
C GLU A 292 -3.28 -0.68 -21.44
N PHE A 293 -3.77 -1.66 -20.67
CA PHE A 293 -4.36 -1.38 -19.36
C PHE A 293 -3.31 -0.75 -18.42
N TYR A 294 -2.14 -1.36 -18.26
CA TYR A 294 -1.11 -0.86 -17.34
C TYR A 294 -0.54 0.50 -17.75
N ILE A 295 -0.46 0.81 -19.05
CA ILE A 295 0.07 2.09 -19.52
C ILE A 295 -1.04 3.15 -19.58
N GLY A 296 -2.18 2.82 -20.19
CA GLY A 296 -3.28 3.74 -20.47
C GLY A 296 -4.12 4.09 -19.25
N ASP A 297 -4.56 3.08 -18.47
CA ASP A 297 -5.41 3.32 -17.31
C ASP A 297 -4.61 4.00 -16.18
N ILE A 298 -3.34 3.67 -16.01
CA ILE A 298 -2.46 4.34 -15.03
C ILE A 298 -2.19 5.80 -15.42
N ALA A 299 -1.91 6.08 -16.70
CA ALA A 299 -1.76 7.46 -17.15
C ALA A 299 -3.06 8.28 -16.95
N LYS A 300 -4.22 7.68 -17.24
CA LYS A 300 -5.52 8.29 -16.96
C LYS A 300 -5.73 8.54 -15.46
N LEU A 301 -5.30 7.62 -14.61
CA LEU A 301 -5.36 7.79 -13.15
C LEU A 301 -4.48 8.96 -12.68
N ASP A 302 -3.26 9.12 -13.18
CA ASP A 302 -2.41 10.28 -12.88
C ASP A 302 -3.08 11.61 -13.29
N ASP A 303 -3.73 11.66 -14.46
CA ASP A 303 -4.49 12.84 -14.92
C ASP A 303 -5.71 13.13 -14.01
N CYS A 304 -6.39 12.08 -13.57
CA CYS A 304 -7.46 12.15 -12.58
C CYS A 304 -6.96 12.72 -11.24
N ILE A 305 -5.80 12.28 -10.75
CA ILE A 305 -5.16 12.82 -9.55
C ILE A 305 -4.85 14.30 -9.74
N CYS A 306 -4.22 14.67 -10.86
CA CYS A 306 -3.89 16.07 -11.15
C CYS A 306 -5.14 16.96 -11.21
N THR A 307 -6.22 16.46 -11.80
CA THR A 307 -7.50 17.16 -11.87
C THR A 307 -8.12 17.36 -10.49
N ALA A 308 -8.21 16.30 -9.68
CA ALA A 308 -8.77 16.37 -8.33
C ALA A 308 -7.96 17.29 -7.40
N TYR A 309 -6.63 17.33 -7.57
CA TYR A 309 -5.74 18.14 -6.74
C TYR A 309 -5.43 19.53 -7.31
N LYS A 310 -5.89 19.84 -8.53
CA LYS A 310 -5.57 21.08 -9.25
C LYS A 310 -4.05 21.28 -9.38
N THR A 311 -3.34 20.19 -9.68
CA THR A 311 -1.90 20.15 -9.88
C THR A 311 -1.57 19.83 -11.34
N SER A 312 -0.31 20.05 -11.74
CA SER A 312 0.20 19.62 -13.04
C SER A 312 0.98 18.32 -12.93
N ASN A 313 0.93 17.50 -13.99
CA ASN A 313 1.68 16.26 -14.12
C ASN A 313 3.11 16.48 -14.67
N ASP A 314 3.52 17.71 -14.97
CA ASP A 314 4.78 18.02 -15.67
C ASP A 314 6.02 17.41 -14.98
N ARG A 315 6.08 17.46 -13.65
CA ARG A 315 7.21 16.92 -12.87
C ARG A 315 7.32 15.41 -12.97
N PHE A 316 6.20 14.71 -12.95
CA PHE A 316 6.20 13.26 -13.11
C PHE A 316 6.52 12.87 -14.55
N GLN A 317 5.98 13.59 -15.54
CA GLN A 317 6.36 13.38 -16.94
C GLN A 317 7.87 13.59 -17.17
N GLU A 318 8.46 14.64 -16.60
CA GLU A 318 9.90 14.88 -16.65
C GLU A 318 10.68 13.75 -15.96
N TYR A 319 10.21 13.30 -14.80
CA TYR A 319 10.80 12.19 -14.05
C TYR A 319 10.79 10.89 -14.87
N VAL A 320 9.66 10.48 -15.44
CA VAL A 320 9.54 9.29 -16.29
C VAL A 320 10.39 9.42 -17.56
N LYS A 321 10.40 10.58 -18.23
CA LYS A 321 11.24 10.80 -19.43
C LYS A 321 12.72 10.66 -19.12
N THR A 322 13.16 11.16 -17.97
CA THR A 322 14.58 11.17 -17.58
C THR A 322 15.03 9.81 -17.05
N PHE A 323 14.22 9.19 -16.19
CA PHE A 323 14.60 8.00 -15.44
C PHE A 323 14.04 6.69 -16.02
N GLY A 324 12.99 6.73 -16.84
CA GLY A 324 12.29 5.52 -17.32
C GLY A 324 13.19 4.54 -18.07
N LYS A 325 14.21 5.03 -18.79
CA LYS A 325 15.22 4.18 -19.46
C LYS A 325 16.15 3.46 -18.47
N GLU A 326 16.39 4.06 -17.31
CA GLU A 326 17.23 3.48 -16.25
C GLU A 326 16.44 2.54 -15.34
N ALA A 327 15.12 2.76 -15.19
CA ALA A 327 14.25 1.95 -14.34
C ALA A 327 14.33 0.44 -14.66
N GLY A 328 14.40 0.06 -15.94
CA GLY A 328 14.57 -1.34 -16.34
C GLY A 328 15.91 -1.94 -15.88
N LYS A 329 17.00 -1.17 -15.92
CA LYS A 329 18.31 -1.61 -15.41
C LYS A 329 18.29 -1.77 -13.89
N TRP A 330 17.62 -0.86 -13.19
CA TRP A 330 17.41 -0.94 -11.76
C TRP A 330 16.64 -2.20 -11.36
N ALA A 331 15.52 -2.49 -12.02
CA ALA A 331 14.73 -3.69 -11.76
C ALA A 331 15.53 -4.98 -12.01
N GLN A 332 16.31 -5.02 -13.10
CA GLN A 332 17.20 -6.16 -13.38
C GLN A 332 18.23 -6.35 -12.26
N MET A 333 18.90 -5.27 -11.86
CA MET A 333 19.92 -5.29 -10.80
C MET A 333 19.35 -5.75 -9.46
N LEU A 334 18.15 -5.29 -9.06
CA LEU A 334 17.48 -5.75 -7.85
C LEU A 334 17.11 -7.24 -7.94
N SER A 335 16.57 -7.68 -9.08
CA SER A 335 16.22 -9.09 -9.30
C SER A 335 17.44 -10.02 -9.26
N GLU A 336 18.54 -9.63 -9.90
CA GLU A 336 19.79 -10.37 -9.87
C GLU A 336 20.39 -10.42 -8.46
N ASN A 337 20.34 -9.30 -7.71
CA ASN A 337 20.82 -9.27 -6.33
C ASN A 337 19.97 -10.16 -5.41
N TYR A 338 18.66 -10.22 -5.63
CA TYR A 338 17.79 -11.14 -4.90
C TYR A 338 18.21 -12.59 -5.14
N LYS A 339 18.25 -13.01 -6.41
CA LYS A 339 18.54 -14.39 -6.81
C LYS A 339 19.91 -14.88 -6.39
N ASN A 340 20.92 -14.00 -6.46
CA ASN A 340 22.31 -14.42 -6.24
C ASN A 340 22.79 -14.17 -4.81
N ARG A 341 22.06 -13.41 -3.99
CA ARG A 341 22.57 -12.95 -2.69
C ARG A 341 21.52 -12.83 -1.60
N VAL A 342 20.54 -11.94 -1.75
CA VAL A 342 19.63 -11.60 -0.63
C VAL A 342 18.81 -12.81 -0.21
N SER A 343 18.26 -13.58 -1.16
CA SER A 343 17.55 -14.84 -0.89
C SER A 343 18.33 -15.77 0.03
N TYR A 344 19.62 -16.01 -0.25
CA TYR A 344 20.49 -16.85 0.59
C TYR A 344 20.74 -16.25 1.98
N LYS A 345 20.83 -14.92 2.10
CA LYS A 345 21.06 -14.25 3.38
C LYS A 345 19.84 -14.30 4.30
N ILE A 346 18.66 -14.12 3.74
CA ILE A 346 17.41 -14.10 4.51
C ILE A 346 16.92 -15.52 4.78
N LYS A 347 17.39 -16.53 4.04
CA LYS A 347 16.89 -17.91 4.12
C LYS A 347 16.93 -18.53 5.52
N SER A 348 18.00 -18.33 6.28
CA SER A 348 18.08 -18.86 7.66
C SER A 348 17.09 -18.19 8.61
N GLU A 349 16.68 -16.98 8.27
CA GLU A 349 15.84 -16.13 9.10
C GLU A 349 14.38 -16.08 8.65
N SER A 350 14.11 -16.50 7.42
CA SER A 350 12.80 -16.50 6.81
C SER A 350 11.91 -17.54 7.48
N ARG A 351 10.67 -17.13 7.71
CA ARG A 351 9.58 -17.98 8.18
C ARG A 351 8.61 -18.28 7.05
N LEU A 352 8.93 -17.84 5.84
CA LEU A 352 8.20 -18.05 4.60
C LEU A 352 9.11 -18.77 3.60
N PRO A 353 8.54 -19.51 2.63
CA PRO A 353 9.32 -20.03 1.51
C PRO A 353 9.96 -18.87 0.73
N VAL A 354 11.24 -19.01 0.42
CA VAL A 354 12.06 -18.05 -0.31
C VAL A 354 12.07 -18.41 -1.79
N GLU A 355 11.68 -17.45 -2.63
CA GLU A 355 11.61 -17.65 -4.08
C GLU A 355 12.99 -17.99 -4.67
N GLY A 356 13.01 -19.00 -5.55
CA GLY A 356 14.22 -19.50 -6.20
C GLY A 356 15.09 -20.41 -5.33
N LEU A 357 14.73 -20.65 -4.07
CA LEU A 357 15.39 -21.62 -3.19
C LEU A 357 14.46 -22.75 -2.75
N ASP A 358 13.23 -22.42 -2.36
CA ASP A 358 12.26 -23.40 -1.83
C ASP A 358 11.22 -23.88 -2.85
N TYR A 359 11.05 -23.12 -3.94
CA TYR A 359 10.08 -23.38 -5.01
C TYR A 359 10.73 -23.98 -6.26
#